data_AF-A0A9E1VRF9-F1
#
_entry.id   AF-A0A9E1VRF9-F1
#
_cell.length_a   1.000
_cell.length_b   1.000
_cell.length_c   1.000
_cell.angle_alpha   90.00
_cell.angle_beta   90.00
_cell.angle_gamma   90.00
#
_symmetry.space_group_name_H-M   'P 1'
#
loop_
_entity.id
_entity.type
_entity.pdbx_description
1 polymer ?
#
loop_
_entity_poly.entity_id
_entity_poly.type
_entity_poly.pdbx_seq_one_letter_code
_entity_poly.pdbx_strand_id
1 'polypeptide(L)' 'HETASINDFSYGISDRGASIRIPIITVEKGWKGWLEDRRPASNGDPYKIAGRIVKTVKSAKV' A
#
# COMPACT_ATOMS: atom_id res chain seq x y z
N HIS A 1 -5.18 8.63 -14.52
CA HIS A 1 -3.97 7.80 -14.53
C HIS A 1 -3.29 8.03 -13.18
N GLU A 2 -3.70 7.26 -12.16
CA GLU A 2 -3.54 7.62 -10.73
C GLU A 2 -2.74 6.57 -9.93
N THR A 3 -1.94 5.73 -10.59
CA THR A 3 -1.21 4.63 -9.94
C THR A 3 0.11 4.37 -10.68
N ALA A 4 1.08 3.78 -9.98
CA ALA A 4 2.36 3.39 -10.55
C ALA A 4 2.21 2.33 -11.66
N SER A 5 3.25 2.24 -12.51
CA SER A 5 3.43 1.16 -13.49
C SER A 5 3.32 -0.21 -12.81
N ILE A 6 2.73 -1.20 -13.50
CA ILE A 6 2.58 -2.56 -12.95
C ILE A 6 3.93 -3.27 -12.75
N ASN A 7 4.94 -2.86 -13.50
CA ASN A 7 6.28 -3.47 -13.47
C ASN A 7 7.17 -2.86 -12.38
N ASP A 8 6.78 -1.70 -11.83
CA ASP A 8 7.60 -0.92 -10.91
C ASP A 8 6.90 -0.84 -9.55
N PHE A 9 7.68 -1.05 -8.48
CA PHE A 9 7.18 -0.89 -7.12
C PHE A 9 7.70 0.41 -6.52
N SER A 10 6.79 1.28 -6.06
CA SER A 10 7.13 2.56 -5.43
C SER A 10 6.26 2.82 -4.19
N TYR A 11 6.79 3.62 -3.26
CA TYR A 11 6.05 4.11 -2.10
C TYR A 11 6.39 5.57 -1.82
N GLY A 12 5.45 6.34 -1.25
CA GLY A 12 5.67 7.77 -0.98
C GLY A 12 4.71 8.36 0.06
N ILE A 13 5.19 9.41 0.74
CA ILE A 13 4.39 10.18 1.71
C ILE A 13 3.43 11.08 0.95
N SER A 14 2.14 10.89 1.16
CA SER A 14 1.04 11.56 0.48
C SER A 14 1.07 11.46 -1.06
N ASP A 15 1.90 10.58 -1.63
CA ASP A 15 2.02 10.39 -3.06
C ASP A 15 0.92 9.45 -3.58
N ARG A 16 0.03 9.99 -4.42
CA ARG A 16 -1.04 9.22 -5.05
C ARG A 16 -0.56 8.42 -6.27
N GLY A 17 0.56 8.79 -6.89
CA GLY A 17 1.15 8.09 -8.03
C GLY A 17 1.98 6.87 -7.64
N ALA A 18 2.31 6.70 -6.37
CA ALA A 18 3.04 5.55 -5.86
C ALA A 18 2.19 4.27 -5.81
N SER A 19 2.84 3.10 -5.82
CA SER A 19 2.16 1.82 -5.60
C SER A 19 1.55 1.73 -4.20
N ILE A 20 2.32 2.16 -3.18
CA ILE A 20 1.87 2.25 -1.78
C ILE A 20 1.90 3.72 -1.34
N ARG A 21 0.76 4.23 -0.89
CA ARG A 21 0.67 5.59 -0.32
C ARG A 21 0.77 5.53 1.19
N ILE A 22 1.61 6.40 1.75
CA ILE A 22 1.70 6.65 3.20
C ILE A 22 0.92 7.95 3.48
N PRO A 23 -0.25 7.89 4.14
CA PRO A 23 -0.97 9.09 4.55
C PRO A 23 -0.09 10.01 5.41
N ILE A 24 -0.18 11.33 5.21
CA ILE A 24 0.62 12.29 5.99
C ILE A 24 0.36 12.17 7.50
N ILE A 25 -0.89 11.85 7.88
CA ILE A 25 -1.28 11.60 9.26
C ILE A 25 -0.49 10.46 9.92
N THR A 26 -0.07 9.45 9.15
CA THR A 26 0.77 8.35 9.67
C THR A 26 2.14 8.90 10.09
N VAL A 27 2.70 9.83 9.32
CA VAL A 27 3.99 10.46 9.62
C VAL A 27 3.86 11.44 10.78
N GLU A 28 2.84 12.30 10.76
CA GLU A 28 2.55 13.27 11.82
C GLU A 28 2.28 12.61 13.18
N LYS A 29 1.75 11.38 13.18
CA LYS A 29 1.51 10.58 14.39
C LYS A 29 2.68 9.67 14.77
N GLY A 30 3.89 9.96 14.30
CA GLY A 30 5.11 9.22 14.66
C GLY A 30 5.12 7.80 14.08
N TRP A 31 4.79 7.67 12.80
CA TRP A 31 4.70 6.41 12.05
C TRP A 31 3.63 5.44 12.57
N LYS A 32 2.56 5.99 13.17
CA LYS A 32 1.39 5.24 13.64
C LYS A 32 0.17 5.57 12.79
N GLY A 33 -0.37 4.58 12.11
CA GLY A 33 -1.49 4.77 11.19
C GLY A 33 -1.65 3.57 10.27
N TRP A 34 -1.91 3.82 8.99
CA TRP A 34 -2.04 2.78 7.96
C TRP A 34 -1.23 3.12 6.72
N LEU A 35 -1.10 2.12 5.85
CA LEU A 35 -0.57 2.21 4.50
C LEU A 35 -1.71 1.91 3.52
N GLU A 36 -1.71 2.53 2.35
CA GLU A 36 -2.70 2.27 1.30
C GLU A 36 -2.03 1.59 0.11
N ASP A 37 -2.35 0.31 -0.12
CA ASP A 37 -1.97 -0.38 -1.35
C ASP A 37 -2.94 -0.01 -2.47
N ARG A 38 -2.44 0.74 -3.47
CA ARG A 38 -3.25 1.28 -4.57
C ARG A 38 -3.18 0.45 -5.85
N ARG A 39 -2.49 -0.70 -5.81
CA ARG A 39 -2.34 -1.62 -6.95
C ARG A 39 -3.55 -2.53 -7.22
N PRO A 40 -4.38 -2.92 -6.23
CA PRO A 40 -5.52 -3.78 -6.51
C PRO A 40 -6.51 -3.13 -7.49
N ALA A 41 -6.78 -3.81 -8.60
CA ALA A 41 -7.78 -3.39 -9.57
C ALA A 41 -9.20 -3.57 -9.02
N SER A 42 -10.16 -2.81 -9.56
CA SER A 42 -11.57 -2.83 -9.13
C SER A 42 -12.26 -4.18 -9.24
N ASN A 43 -11.76 -5.08 -10.09
CA ASN A 43 -12.26 -6.44 -10.29
C ASN A 43 -11.49 -7.48 -9.44
N GLY A 44 -10.59 -7.06 -8.56
CA GLY A 44 -9.81 -7.97 -7.73
C GLY A 44 -10.64 -8.65 -6.64
N ASP A 45 -10.34 -9.92 -6.38
CA ASP A 45 -10.97 -10.70 -5.31
C ASP A 45 -10.52 -10.18 -3.93
N PRO A 46 -11.43 -9.60 -3.12
CA PRO A 46 -11.07 -8.97 -1.86
C PRO A 46 -10.45 -9.95 -0.86
N TYR A 47 -10.85 -11.22 -0.87
CA TYR A 47 -10.32 -12.23 0.05
C TYR A 47 -8.88 -12.61 -0.31
N LYS A 48 -8.60 -12.77 -1.60
CA LYS A 48 -7.24 -13.06 -2.06
C LYS A 48 -6.32 -11.87 -1.84
N ILE A 49 -6.79 -10.65 -2.09
CA ILE A 49 -6.02 -9.42 -1.85
C ILE A 49 -5.67 -9.30 -0.37
N ALA A 50 -6.66 -9.33 0.52
CA ALA A 50 -6.43 -9.22 1.95
C ALA A 50 -5.52 -10.34 2.47
N GLY A 51 -5.78 -11.58 2.06
CA GLY A 51 -4.95 -12.73 2.43
C GLY A 51 -3.49 -12.59 1.98
N ARG A 52 -3.25 -12.08 0.76
CA ARG A 52 -1.90 -11.87 0.24
C ARG A 52 -1.17 -10.75 0.98
N ILE A 53 -1.85 -9.65 1.30
CA ILE A 53 -1.30 -8.55 2.10
C ILE A 53 -0.86 -9.08 3.46
N VAL A 54 -1.77 -9.72 4.20
CA VAL A 54 -1.50 -10.27 5.55
C VAL A 54 -0.34 -11.26 5.54
N LYS A 55 -0.33 -12.19 4.58
CA LYS A 55 0.75 -13.18 4.44
C LYS A 55 2.11 -12.52 4.25
N THR A 56 2.17 -11.47 3.44
CA THR A 56 3.43 -10.78 3.12
C THR A 56 3.91 -9.96 4.31
N VAL A 57 3.05 -9.12 4.91
CA VAL A 57 3.46 -8.26 6.04
C VAL A 57 3.81 -9.04 7.31
N LYS A 58 3.17 -10.19 7.56
CA LYS A 58 3.52 -11.06 8.70
C LYS A 58 4.93 -11.66 8.60
N SER A 59 5.50 -11.73 7.39
CA SER A 59 6.86 -12.24 7.19
C SER A 59 7.94 -11.17 7.37
N ALA A 60 7.57 -9.90 7.48
CA ALA A 60 8.52 -8.81 7.70
C ALA A 60 9.12 -8.93 9.11
N LYS A 61 10.44 -8.78 9.20
CA LYS A 61 11.13 -8.66 10.50
C LYS A 61 10.91 -7.25 11.04
N VAL A 62 10.53 -7.16 12.32
CA VAL A 62 10.39 -5.91 13.07
C VAL A 62 11.69 -5.59 13.76
#